data_AF-A0AAD4Z5P5-F1
#
_entry.id   AF-A0AAD4Z5P5-F1
#
_cell.length_a   1.000
_cell.length_b   1.000
_cell.length_c   1.000
_cell.angle_alpha   90.00
_cell.angle_beta   90.00
_cell.angle_gamma   90.00
#
_symmetry.space_group_name_H-M   'P 1'
#
loop_
_entity.id
_entity.type
_entity.pdbx_description
1 polymer ?
#
loop_
_entity_poly.entity_id
_entity_poly.type
_entity_poly.pdbx_seq_one_letter_code
_entity_poly.pdbx_strand_id
1 'polypeptide(L)'
;MKVIKILVIIATTMALSITLTTVTRVSHQEEEGKSPFTDSWKEQPSADDENKLILPSKRVSRFLSEKDLVARSLKAAPQCKNDYDKCPNVLPGYRKLTCCNKKCVDLSSNKENCGACKKCCKYTESCCRGQCVDLSSDKRHCGRCDHPCKNGTYCVYGLCDYA
;
A
#
# COMPACT_ATOMS: atom_id res chain seq x y z
N MET A 1 33.46 -48.07 -15.89
CA MET A 1 32.69 -48.61 -14.74
C MET A 1 32.92 -47.85 -13.43
N LYS A 2 34.16 -47.56 -13.02
CA LYS A 2 34.46 -46.81 -11.77
C LYS A 2 33.93 -45.36 -11.78
N VAL A 3 34.09 -44.65 -12.90
CA VAL A 3 33.59 -43.27 -13.07
C VAL A 3 32.06 -43.19 -13.02
N ILE A 4 31.36 -44.16 -13.64
CA ILE A 4 29.89 -44.21 -13.63
C ILE A 4 29.36 -44.42 -12.20
N LYS A 5 30.02 -45.25 -11.38
CA LYS A 5 29.65 -45.43 -9.96
C LYS A 5 29.82 -44.14 -9.14
N ILE A 6 30.86 -43.35 -9.41
CA ILE A 6 31.09 -42.06 -8.74
C ILE A 6 29.99 -41.05 -9.11
N LEU A 7 29.62 -40.97 -10.39
CA LEU A 7 28.55 -40.08 -10.85
C LEU A 7 27.19 -40.43 -10.23
N VAL A 8 26.88 -41.72 -10.07
CA VAL A 8 25.64 -42.17 -9.42
C VAL A 8 25.61 -41.80 -7.93
N ILE A 9 26.73 -41.88 -7.22
CA ILE A 9 26.82 -41.50 -5.79
C ILE A 9 26.63 -39.98 -5.60
N ILE A 10 27.19 -39.16 -6.50
CA ILE A 10 27.02 -37.70 -6.42
C ILE A 10 25.55 -37.32 -6.69
N ALA A 11 24.91 -37.95 -7.68
CA ALA A 11 23.52 -37.66 -8.00
C ALA A 11 22.54 -38.02 -6.86
N THR A 12 22.75 -39.15 -6.18
CA THR A 12 21.87 -39.58 -5.07
C THR A 12 22.03 -38.71 -3.83
N THR A 13 23.25 -38.26 -3.53
CA THR A 13 23.51 -37.37 -2.38
C THR A 13 22.92 -35.98 -2.57
N MET A 14 22.94 -35.44 -3.80
CA MET A 14 22.28 -34.17 -4.14
C MET A 14 20.74 -34.26 -4.07
N ALA A 15 20.14 -35.38 -4.49
CA ALA A 15 18.69 -35.56 -4.42
C ALA A 15 18.17 -35.66 -2.97
N LEU A 16 18.93 -36.31 -2.08
CA LEU A 16 18.58 -36.45 -0.66
C LEU A 16 18.71 -35.14 0.13
N SER A 17 19.56 -34.20 -0.30
CA SER A 17 19.73 -32.92 0.39
C SER A 17 18.62 -31.91 0.06
N ILE A 18 18.00 -32.00 -1.12
CA ILE A 18 16.91 -31.12 -1.54
C ILE A 18 15.61 -31.39 -0.77
N THR A 19 15.35 -32.65 -0.39
CA THR A 19 14.11 -33.03 0.33
C THR A 19 14.07 -32.61 1.80
N LEU A 20 15.22 -32.33 2.44
CA LEU A 20 15.27 -31.84 3.82
C LEU A 20 14.96 -30.33 3.95
N THR A 21 15.14 -29.54 2.88
CA THR A 21 14.93 -28.08 2.93
C THR A 21 13.49 -27.63 2.73
N THR A 22 12.59 -28.49 2.24
CA THR A 22 11.20 -28.10 1.94
C THR A 22 10.20 -28.41 3.07
N VAL A 23 10.61 -29.10 4.14
CA VAL A 23 9.69 -29.55 5.20
C VAL A 23 9.62 -28.59 6.40
N THR A 24 10.48 -27.57 6.50
CA THR A 24 10.59 -26.74 7.72
C THR A 24 10.21 -25.26 7.59
N ARG A 25 9.46 -24.84 6.56
CA ARG A 25 8.87 -23.48 6.55
C ARG A 25 7.39 -23.46 6.15
N VAL A 26 6.59 -24.24 6.88
CA VAL A 26 5.22 -23.85 7.26
C VAL A 26 5.22 -23.70 8.77
N SER A 27 5.48 -22.49 9.24
CA SER A 27 5.16 -22.05 10.59
C SER A 27 4.74 -20.60 10.44
N HIS A 28 3.43 -20.41 10.34
CA HIS A 28 2.81 -19.13 10.66
C HIS A 28 3.19 -18.81 12.12
N GLN A 29 4.00 -17.80 12.32
CA GLN A 29 4.02 -17.06 13.57
C GLN A 29 3.37 -15.70 13.29
N GLU A 30 2.16 -15.55 13.81
CA GLU A 30 1.58 -14.24 14.12
C GLU A 30 2.47 -13.61 15.20
N GLU A 31 3.22 -12.58 14.83
CA GLU A 31 3.83 -11.66 15.78
C GLU A 31 2.96 -10.40 15.78
N GLU A 32 2.15 -10.25 16.84
CA GLU A 32 1.52 -8.98 17.19
C GLU A 32 2.60 -7.96 17.58
N GLY A 33 3.14 -7.28 16.58
CA GLY A 33 3.98 -6.10 16.75
C GLY A 33 3.16 -4.90 17.18
N LYS A 34 2.95 -4.77 18.51
CA LYS A 34 2.41 -3.58 19.17
C LYS A 34 3.33 -2.37 18.93
N SER A 35 2.96 -1.46 18.04
CA SER A 35 3.71 -0.20 17.85
C SER A 35 3.34 0.83 18.93
N PRO A 36 4.31 1.38 19.68
CA PRO A 36 4.10 2.51 20.56
C PRO A 36 4.38 3.79 19.77
N PHE A 37 3.33 4.51 19.38
CA PHE A 37 3.48 5.90 18.96
C PHE A 37 2.31 6.73 19.48
N THR A 38 2.51 7.24 20.70
CA THR A 38 1.71 8.30 21.30
C THR A 38 2.41 9.62 20.99
N ASP A 39 1.91 10.38 20.03
CA ASP A 39 2.18 11.82 19.90
C ASP A 39 0.80 12.50 19.86
N SER A 40 0.31 13.07 20.96
CA SER A 40 0.77 14.34 21.57
C SER A 40 0.67 15.51 20.58
N TRP A 41 -0.56 15.85 20.19
CA TRP A 41 -0.88 17.17 19.65
C TRP A 41 -1.42 18.02 20.80
N LYS A 42 -0.54 18.88 21.35
CA LYS A 42 -0.95 20.06 22.11
C LYS A 42 -1.36 21.13 21.11
N GLU A 43 -2.64 21.47 21.09
CA GLU A 43 -3.14 22.68 20.44
C GLU A 43 -3.46 23.73 21.52
N GLN A 44 -2.93 24.94 21.35
CA GLN A 44 -3.34 26.15 22.05
C GLN A 44 -3.56 27.28 21.04
N PRO A 45 -4.41 28.28 21.37
CA PRO A 45 -5.51 28.72 20.50
C PRO A 45 -5.33 30.14 19.94
N SER A 46 -6.05 30.44 18.86
CA SER A 46 -6.50 31.79 18.46
C SER A 46 -7.92 31.61 17.90
N ALA A 47 -8.97 32.09 18.59
CA ALA A 47 -9.49 33.47 18.46
C ALA A 47 -9.67 33.80 16.97
N ASP A 48 -10.86 34.03 16.41
CA ASP A 48 -12.17 34.39 16.93
C ASP A 48 -13.06 34.43 15.67
N ASP A 49 -14.19 33.74 15.64
CA ASP A 49 -15.42 34.31 15.06
C ASP A 49 -16.62 33.40 15.30
N GLU A 50 -17.73 34.05 15.57
CA GLU A 50 -18.85 33.52 16.32
C GLU A 50 -19.74 32.56 15.51
N ASN A 51 -19.97 31.33 16.01
CA ASN A 51 -21.25 30.68 15.77
C ASN A 51 -21.66 29.70 16.88
N LYS A 52 -22.29 30.28 17.90
CA LYS A 52 -23.31 29.70 18.81
C LYS A 52 -23.39 28.16 18.88
N LEU A 53 -22.66 27.59 19.84
CA LEU A 53 -22.85 26.21 20.33
C LEU A 53 -24.22 26.08 21.03
N ILE A 54 -25.24 25.65 20.30
CA ILE A 54 -26.44 25.06 20.88
C ILE A 54 -26.13 23.58 21.11
N LEU A 55 -25.80 23.21 22.35
CA LEU A 55 -25.71 21.80 22.73
C LEU A 55 -27.13 21.19 22.79
N PRO A 56 -27.48 20.18 21.99
CA PRO A 56 -28.66 19.40 22.27
C PRO A 56 -28.38 18.50 23.48
N SER A 57 -28.97 18.86 24.62
CA SER A 57 -29.14 17.99 25.78
C SER A 57 -30.08 16.84 25.43
N LYS A 58 -29.55 15.77 24.82
CA LYS A 58 -30.24 14.47 24.77
C LYS A 58 -29.21 13.37 24.52
N ARG A 59 -28.98 12.52 25.53
CA ARG A 59 -28.29 11.24 25.34
C ARG A 59 -29.15 10.38 24.42
N VAL A 60 -28.87 10.42 23.13
CA VAL A 60 -29.43 9.47 22.17
C VAL A 60 -28.48 8.28 22.12
N SER A 61 -29.04 7.09 22.38
CA SER A 61 -28.32 5.82 22.28
C SER A 61 -27.68 5.72 20.88
N ARG A 62 -26.43 5.25 20.81
CA ARG A 62 -25.54 5.26 19.62
C ARG A 62 -26.08 4.57 18.36
N PHE A 63 -27.32 4.09 18.37
CA PHE A 63 -27.89 3.27 17.32
C PHE A 63 -28.77 4.01 16.31
N LEU A 64 -29.16 5.29 16.51
CA LEU A 64 -29.92 6.05 15.51
C LEU A 64 -29.65 7.57 15.61
N SER A 65 -28.61 8.05 14.92
CA SER A 65 -28.43 9.48 14.63
C SER A 65 -27.37 9.67 13.56
N GLU A 66 -27.77 9.97 12.32
CA GLU A 66 -27.05 10.94 11.51
C GLU A 66 -27.93 11.44 10.36
N LYS A 67 -28.51 12.62 10.56
CA LYS A 67 -28.89 13.52 9.48
C LYS A 67 -27.85 14.64 9.50
N ASP A 68 -26.99 14.60 8.50
CA ASP A 68 -26.25 15.71 7.91
C ASP A 68 -25.35 16.56 8.80
N LEU A 69 -24.09 16.12 8.99
CA LEU A 69 -22.90 16.94 8.74
C LEU A 69 -21.74 16.02 8.30
N VAL A 70 -21.46 15.98 6.99
CA VAL A 70 -20.28 15.32 6.38
C VAL A 70 -20.13 13.81 6.64
N ALA A 71 -21.22 13.12 6.96
CA ALA A 71 -21.28 11.67 6.76
C ALA A 71 -21.41 11.37 5.25
N ARG A 72 -20.32 11.54 4.48
CA ARG A 72 -20.10 10.58 3.38
C ARG A 72 -19.82 9.26 4.07
N SER A 73 -20.93 8.64 4.43
CA SER A 73 -21.17 7.23 4.58
C SER A 73 -20.00 6.44 4.02
N LEU A 74 -19.54 5.47 4.79
CA LEU A 74 -18.83 4.28 4.33
C LEU A 74 -19.71 3.50 3.32
N LYS A 75 -20.29 4.21 2.34
CA LYS A 75 -20.94 3.71 1.14
C LYS A 75 -19.83 2.95 0.44
N ALA A 76 -20.13 1.68 0.19
CA ALA A 76 -19.39 0.83 -0.72
C ALA A 76 -18.80 1.68 -1.85
N ALA A 77 -17.50 1.48 -2.14
CA ALA A 77 -16.75 2.23 -3.15
C ALA A 77 -17.67 2.54 -4.34
N PRO A 78 -17.75 3.81 -4.79
CA PRO A 78 -18.72 4.22 -5.79
C PRO A 78 -18.63 3.27 -6.98
N GLN A 79 -19.67 2.46 -7.15
CA GLN A 79 -19.74 1.52 -8.25
C GLN A 79 -19.91 2.35 -9.51
N CYS A 80 -18.91 2.35 -10.36
CA CYS A 80 -18.98 2.96 -11.68
C CYS A 80 -19.56 1.93 -12.65
N LYS A 81 -20.38 2.37 -13.61
CA LYS A 81 -21.10 1.49 -14.55
C LYS A 81 -20.27 1.26 -15.82
N ASN A 82 -19.57 2.30 -16.31
CA ASN A 82 -18.73 2.31 -17.52
C ASN A 82 -17.47 3.19 -17.34
N ASP A 83 -16.48 3.06 -18.24
CA ASP A 83 -15.25 3.90 -18.25
C ASP A 83 -15.54 5.41 -18.37
N TYR A 84 -16.72 5.77 -18.86
CA TYR A 84 -17.21 7.14 -19.00
C TYR A 84 -18.00 7.65 -17.76
N ASP A 85 -18.28 6.78 -16.78
CA ASP A 85 -18.83 7.24 -15.51
C ASP A 85 -17.75 7.97 -14.74
N LYS A 86 -17.99 9.26 -14.53
CA LYS A 86 -17.10 10.14 -13.77
C LYS A 86 -17.05 9.64 -12.34
N CYS A 87 -16.06 8.82 -12.04
CA CYS A 87 -15.67 8.53 -10.68
C CYS A 87 -15.61 9.86 -9.91
N PRO A 88 -16.31 9.97 -8.76
CA PRO A 88 -16.42 11.24 -8.08
C PRO A 88 -15.02 11.72 -7.71
N ASN A 89 -14.64 12.90 -8.20
CA ASN A 89 -13.41 13.56 -7.76
C ASN A 89 -13.63 13.97 -6.31
N VAL A 90 -13.04 13.22 -5.38
CA VAL A 90 -13.10 13.51 -3.95
C VAL A 90 -12.04 14.58 -3.68
N LEU A 91 -12.47 15.84 -3.62
CA LEU A 91 -11.74 17.03 -3.11
C LEU A 91 -10.72 17.69 -4.08
N PRO A 92 -10.49 19.02 -3.90
CA PRO A 92 -9.62 19.81 -4.79
C PRO A 92 -8.15 19.45 -4.56
N GLY A 93 -7.47 18.96 -5.60
CA GLY A 93 -6.14 18.35 -5.53
C GLY A 93 -5.89 17.19 -6.52
N TYR A 94 -6.90 16.86 -7.34
CA TYR A 94 -6.81 16.10 -8.60
C TYR A 94 -6.19 14.69 -8.53
N ARG A 95 -6.85 13.77 -7.81
CA ARG A 95 -6.69 12.34 -8.12
C ARG A 95 -7.69 11.95 -9.20
N LYS A 96 -7.20 11.64 -10.39
CA LYS A 96 -8.02 11.11 -11.48
C LYS A 96 -8.32 9.64 -11.20
N LEU A 97 -9.50 9.36 -10.65
CA LEU A 97 -9.99 8.00 -10.51
C LEU A 97 -10.48 7.49 -11.87
N THR A 98 -10.15 6.24 -12.18
CA THR A 98 -10.60 5.54 -13.39
C THR A 98 -11.51 4.40 -12.98
N CYS A 99 -12.56 4.15 -13.76
CA CYS A 99 -13.39 2.98 -13.55
C CYS A 99 -12.63 1.73 -14.02
N CYS A 100 -12.33 0.80 -13.12
CA CYS A 100 -11.80 -0.51 -13.48
C CYS A 100 -12.70 -1.59 -12.85
N ASN A 101 -13.25 -2.48 -13.66
CA ASN A 101 -14.14 -3.56 -13.21
C ASN A 101 -15.28 -3.07 -12.29
N LYS A 102 -15.96 -1.98 -12.68
CA LYS A 102 -17.05 -1.33 -11.92
C LYS A 102 -16.65 -0.71 -10.58
N LYS A 103 -15.35 -0.52 -10.34
CA LYS A 103 -14.81 0.17 -9.16
C LYS A 103 -13.97 1.37 -9.57
N CYS A 104 -14.13 2.49 -8.89
CA CYS A 104 -13.25 3.63 -9.06
C CYS A 104 -11.90 3.35 -8.39
N VAL A 105 -10.83 3.33 -9.18
CA VAL A 105 -9.46 3.07 -8.72
C VAL A 105 -8.53 4.21 -9.12
N ASP A 106 -7.54 4.48 -8.28
CA ASP A 106 -6.46 5.43 -8.56
C ASP A 106 -5.34 4.71 -9.32
N LEU A 107 -5.24 4.95 -10.64
CA LEU A 107 -4.19 4.34 -11.47
C LEU A 107 -2.79 4.83 -11.13
N SER A 108 -2.65 5.92 -10.36
CA SER A 108 -1.34 6.50 -10.05
C SER A 108 -0.63 5.79 -8.90
N SER A 109 -1.38 5.09 -8.05
CA SER A 109 -0.89 4.50 -6.80
C SER A 109 -1.33 3.04 -6.59
N ASN A 110 -2.35 2.57 -7.30
CA ASN A 110 -2.83 1.20 -7.16
C ASN A 110 -1.90 0.20 -7.88
N LYS A 111 -1.28 -0.70 -7.11
CA LYS A 111 -0.39 -1.76 -7.61
C LYS A 111 -1.03 -2.69 -8.63
N GLU A 112 -2.32 -2.97 -8.51
CA GLU A 112 -3.07 -3.89 -9.38
C GLU A 112 -3.58 -3.22 -10.67
N ASN A 113 -3.57 -1.89 -10.72
CA ASN A 113 -4.09 -1.10 -11.84
C ASN A 113 -3.15 0.07 -12.16
N CYS A 114 -1.84 -0.19 -12.21
CA CYS A 114 -0.84 0.87 -12.28
C CYS A 114 -0.71 1.45 -13.68
N GLY A 115 -1.20 2.68 -13.87
CA GLY A 115 -1.25 3.38 -15.15
C GLY A 115 -2.34 2.89 -16.12
N ALA A 116 -2.90 1.71 -15.91
CA ALA A 116 -4.03 1.16 -16.66
C ALA A 116 -4.76 0.07 -15.85
N CYS A 117 -6.03 -0.17 -16.16
CA CYS A 117 -6.78 -1.26 -15.53
C CYS A 117 -6.10 -2.62 -15.78
N LYS A 118 -6.07 -3.48 -14.76
CA LYS A 118 -5.45 -4.82 -14.80
C LYS A 118 -3.94 -4.83 -15.08
N LYS A 119 -3.28 -3.67 -15.02
CA LYS A 119 -1.81 -3.58 -15.10
C LYS A 119 -1.22 -3.74 -13.71
N CYS A 120 -0.97 -4.99 -13.32
CA CYS A 120 -0.35 -5.31 -12.03
C CYS A 120 1.17 -5.08 -12.08
N CYS A 121 1.70 -4.36 -11.10
CA CYS A 121 3.15 -4.30 -10.89
C CYS A 121 3.68 -5.63 -10.34
N LYS A 122 4.97 -5.89 -10.53
CA LYS A 122 5.62 -7.08 -9.96
C LYS A 122 5.59 -7.04 -8.44
N TYR A 123 5.84 -8.18 -7.81
CA TYR A 123 5.81 -8.31 -6.36
C TYR A 123 6.74 -7.30 -5.66
N THR A 124 7.95 -7.09 -6.18
CA THR A 124 8.94 -6.16 -5.63
C THR A 124 8.71 -4.70 -6.01
N GLU A 125 7.78 -4.42 -6.91
CA GLU A 125 7.53 -3.07 -7.42
C GLU A 125 6.34 -2.41 -6.71
N SER A 126 6.36 -1.09 -6.68
CA SER A 126 5.27 -0.23 -6.24
C SER A 126 4.78 0.64 -7.39
N CYS A 127 3.50 1.02 -7.35
CA CYS A 127 2.96 1.94 -8.36
C CYS A 127 3.23 3.39 -7.94
N CYS A 128 4.09 4.07 -8.69
CA CYS A 128 4.39 5.49 -8.52
C CYS A 128 4.00 6.24 -9.80
N ARG A 129 3.03 7.15 -9.69
CA ARG A 129 2.56 8.00 -10.80
C ARG A 129 2.16 7.22 -12.05
N GLY A 130 1.59 6.02 -11.84
CA GLY A 130 1.15 5.13 -12.91
C GLY A 130 2.26 4.30 -13.56
N GLN A 131 3.45 4.28 -12.96
CA GLN A 131 4.57 3.45 -13.37
C GLN A 131 4.94 2.49 -12.24
N CYS A 132 5.23 1.24 -12.60
CA CYS A 132 5.76 0.28 -11.66
C CYS A 132 7.25 0.54 -11.49
N VAL A 133 7.67 0.81 -10.26
CA VAL A 133 9.04 1.15 -9.91
C VAL A 133 9.50 0.30 -8.73
N ASP A 134 10.77 -0.09 -8.72
CA ASP A 134 11.38 -0.78 -7.59
C ASP A 134 11.92 0.25 -6.60
N LEU A 135 11.25 0.39 -5.45
CA LEU A 135 11.64 1.36 -4.42
C LEU A 135 12.98 1.00 -3.76
N SER A 136 13.47 -0.23 -3.93
CA SER A 136 14.72 -0.68 -3.32
C SER A 136 15.96 -0.28 -4.10
N SER A 137 15.81 0.05 -5.39
CA SER A 137 16.91 0.26 -6.32
C SER A 137 16.73 1.48 -7.25
N ASP A 138 15.50 1.95 -7.48
CA ASP A 138 15.26 3.14 -8.31
C ASP A 138 15.68 4.41 -7.56
N LYS A 139 16.75 5.02 -8.05
CA LYS A 139 17.28 6.29 -7.53
C LYS A 139 16.26 7.40 -7.44
N ARG A 140 15.25 7.44 -8.31
CA ARG A 140 14.22 8.51 -8.37
C ARG A 140 13.06 8.26 -7.39
N HIS A 141 12.93 7.04 -6.88
CA HIS A 141 11.82 6.61 -6.03
C HIS A 141 12.35 5.80 -4.84
N CYS A 142 13.48 6.20 -4.25
CA CYS A 142 14.18 5.39 -3.27
C CYS A 142 13.43 5.37 -1.93
N GLY A 143 13.02 4.19 -1.49
CA GLY A 143 12.24 3.95 -0.27
C GLY A 143 10.76 4.34 -0.36
N ARG A 144 10.41 5.35 -1.17
CA ARG A 144 9.04 5.79 -1.43
C ARG A 144 8.92 6.53 -2.77
N CYS A 145 7.70 6.66 -3.29
CA CYS A 145 7.44 7.41 -4.52
C CYS A 145 7.91 8.88 -4.41
N ASP A 146 8.45 9.43 -5.52
CA ASP A 146 8.91 10.81 -5.65
C ASP A 146 9.97 11.19 -4.61
N HIS A 147 10.85 10.25 -4.26
CA HIS A 147 11.94 10.43 -3.31
C HIS A 147 13.31 10.16 -3.97
N PRO A 148 13.81 11.12 -4.76
CA PRO A 148 15.07 10.95 -5.45
C PRO A 148 16.26 11.06 -4.48
N CYS A 149 17.26 10.20 -4.64
CA CYS A 149 18.53 10.37 -3.96
C CYS A 149 19.35 11.50 -4.59
N LYS A 150 20.23 12.11 -3.79
CA LYS A 150 21.16 13.17 -4.23
C LYS A 150 22.03 12.70 -5.42
N ASN A 151 22.53 13.65 -6.18
CA ASN A 151 23.50 13.36 -7.24
C ASN A 151 24.74 12.68 -6.64
N GLY A 152 25.26 11.67 -7.33
CA GLY A 152 26.40 10.88 -6.86
C GLY A 152 26.08 9.73 -5.89
N THR A 153 24.89 9.64 -5.30
CA THR A 153 24.52 8.52 -4.42
C THR A 153 23.67 7.47 -5.14
N TYR A 154 23.65 6.26 -4.56
CA TYR A 154 22.88 5.11 -5.01
C TYR A 154 21.68 4.87 -4.08
N CYS A 155 20.65 4.22 -4.63
CA CYS A 155 19.58 3.63 -3.84
C CYS A 155 19.92 2.15 -3.62
N VAL A 156 20.09 1.76 -2.36
CA VAL A 156 20.38 0.37 -1.99
C VAL A 156 19.45 -0.02 -0.86
N TYR A 157 18.71 -1.12 -1.02
CA TYR A 157 17.69 -1.58 -0.07
C TYR A 157 16.65 -0.52 0.32
N GLY A 158 16.39 0.46 -0.56
CA GLY A 158 15.44 1.55 -0.31
C GLY A 158 15.99 2.70 0.52
N LEU A 159 17.32 2.76 0.70
CA LEU A 159 18.02 3.82 1.41
C LEU A 159 18.96 4.55 0.45
N CYS A 160 18.90 5.88 0.49
CA CYS A 160 19.89 6.73 -0.17
C CYS A 160 21.15 6.76 0.69
N ASP A 161 22.33 6.64 0.07
CA ASP A 161 23.63 6.73 0.77
C ASP A 161 23.88 5.61 1.79
N TYR A 162 23.39 4.40 1.49
CA TYR A 162 23.67 3.20 2.27
C TYR A 162 25.14 2.81 2.10
N ALA A 163 25.92 2.94 3.18
CA ALA A 163 27.34 2.63 3.28
C ALA A 163 27.60 1.79 4.54
#